data_AF-A0AA37W0W4-F1
#
_entry.id   AF-A0AA37W0W4-F1
#
_cell.length_a   1.000
_cell.length_b   1.000
_cell.length_c   1.000
_cell.angle_alpha   90.00
_cell.angle_beta   90.00
_cell.angle_gamma   90.00
#
_symmetry.space_group_name_H-M   'P 1'
#
loop_
_entity.id
_entity.type
_entity.pdbx_description
1 polymer ?
#
loop_
_entity_poly.entity_id
_entity_poly.type
_entity_poly.pdbx_seq_one_letter_code
_entity_poly.pdbx_strand_id
1 'polypeptide(L)'
;MSNKLLSALFGAGFAMLALSPAVHASDVLADVHAEAGGCESCHADGEPSADLAHENGTCVDCHGGMADMDEPHPTHEDVVNCTDCHEMHEHTADTKPELDASDEKCADCHG
;
A
#
# COMPACT_ATOMS: atom_id res chain seq x y z
N MET A 1 42.69 -18.77 -13.68
CA MET A 1 41.36 -18.27 -14.07
C MET A 1 41.55 -17.14 -15.06
N SER A 2 40.99 -17.25 -16.27
CA SER A 2 41.24 -16.28 -17.36
C SER A 2 40.36 -15.04 -17.19
N ASN A 3 40.95 -13.84 -17.35
CA ASN A 3 40.26 -12.54 -17.26
C ASN A 3 39.04 -12.42 -18.20
N LYS A 4 38.94 -13.29 -19.21
CA LYS A 4 37.79 -13.40 -20.10
C LYS A 4 36.51 -13.94 -19.43
N LEU A 5 36.64 -14.75 -18.37
CA LEU A 5 35.49 -15.21 -17.59
C LEU A 5 34.97 -14.12 -16.64
N LEU A 6 35.85 -13.27 -16.11
CA LEU A 6 35.41 -12.17 -15.22
C LEU A 6 34.62 -11.09 -15.99
N SER A 7 35.00 -10.77 -17.23
CA SER A 7 34.27 -9.78 -18.05
C SER A 7 32.88 -10.26 -18.49
N ALA A 8 32.68 -11.57 -18.68
CA ALA A 8 31.37 -12.14 -19.03
C ALA A 8 30.40 -12.15 -17.84
N LEU A 9 30.91 -12.34 -16.62
CA LEU A 9 30.10 -12.34 -15.39
C LEU A 9 29.63 -10.92 -15.01
N PHE A 10 30.42 -9.88 -15.29
CA PHE A 10 30.02 -8.48 -15.07
C PHE A 10 29.00 -7.97 -16.10
N GLY A 11 29.09 -8.41 -17.36
CA GLY A 11 28.15 -7.99 -18.41
C GLY A 11 26.75 -8.61 -18.31
N ALA A 12 26.66 -9.85 -17.80
CA ALA A 12 25.38 -10.55 -17.64
C ALA A 12 24.62 -10.16 -16.35
N GLY A 13 25.33 -9.70 -15.31
CA GLY A 13 24.70 -9.32 -14.03
C GLY A 13 23.89 -8.01 -14.09
N PHE A 14 24.25 -7.07 -14.97
CA PHE A 14 23.58 -5.77 -15.06
C PHE A 14 22.25 -5.82 -15.84
N ALA A 15 22.07 -6.81 -16.71
CA ALA A 15 20.85 -6.96 -17.53
C ALA A 15 19.66 -7.55 -16.75
N MET A 16 19.88 -8.14 -15.57
CA MET A 16 18.80 -8.74 -14.76
C MET A 16 18.20 -7.80 -13.71
N LEU A 17 18.78 -6.61 -13.48
CA LEU A 17 18.27 -5.64 -12.50
C LEU A 17 17.17 -4.72 -13.04
N ALA A 18 16.80 -4.85 -14.32
CA ALA A 18 15.85 -3.95 -15.00
C ALA A 18 14.40 -4.49 -15.03
N LEU A 19 14.11 -5.60 -14.36
CA LEU A 19 12.76 -6.22 -14.34
C LEU A 19 12.14 -6.26 -12.93
N SER A 20 12.57 -5.39 -12.01
CA SER A 20 11.78 -5.19 -10.79
C SER A 20 10.49 -4.47 -11.18
N PRO A 21 9.30 -4.96 -10.77
CA PRO A 21 8.06 -4.20 -10.93
C PRO A 21 8.25 -2.87 -10.21
N ALA A 22 8.15 -1.77 -10.96
CA ALA A 22 8.21 -0.43 -10.41
C ALA A 22 6.79 -0.06 -10.01
N VAL A 23 6.54 0.13 -8.71
CA VAL A 23 5.29 0.72 -8.23
C VAL A 23 5.21 2.15 -8.76
N HIS A 24 4.18 2.43 -9.55
CA HIS A 24 3.88 3.75 -10.06
C HIS A 24 2.85 4.45 -9.17
N ALA A 25 2.98 5.77 -9.05
CA ALA A 25 2.09 6.58 -8.23
C ALA A 25 0.61 6.45 -8.67
N SER A 26 0.38 6.20 -9.95
CA SER A 26 -0.95 6.01 -10.56
C SER A 26 -1.53 4.60 -10.41
N ASP A 27 -0.81 3.67 -9.77
CA ASP A 27 -1.31 2.31 -9.59
C ASP A 27 -2.35 2.28 -8.47
N VAL A 28 -3.38 1.44 -8.64
CA VAL A 28 -4.42 1.24 -7.63
C VAL A 28 -3.79 0.62 -6.38
N LEU A 29 -4.15 1.11 -5.19
CA LEU A 29 -3.54 0.67 -3.92
C LEU A 29 -3.56 -0.85 -3.76
N ALA A 30 -4.68 -1.49 -4.08
CA ALA A 30 -4.84 -2.93 -4.01
C ALA A 30 -3.87 -3.67 -4.95
N ASP A 31 -3.63 -3.16 -6.17
CA ASP A 31 -2.71 -3.78 -7.12
C ASP A 31 -1.26 -3.69 -6.62
N VAL A 32 -0.88 -2.56 -6.03
CA VAL A 32 0.45 -2.38 -5.40
C VAL A 32 0.70 -3.43 -4.31
N HIS A 33 -0.31 -3.70 -3.48
CA HIS A 33 -0.20 -4.71 -2.41
C HIS A 33 -0.27 -6.14 -2.98
N ALA A 34 -1.13 -6.39 -3.96
CA ALA A 34 -1.26 -7.68 -4.61
C ALA A 34 0.01 -8.09 -5.38
N GLU A 35 0.75 -7.14 -5.97
CA GLU A 35 2.05 -7.42 -6.57
C GLU A 35 3.10 -7.86 -5.54
N ALA A 36 3.02 -7.33 -4.32
CA ALA A 36 3.95 -7.66 -3.24
C ALA A 36 3.64 -9.00 -2.55
N GLY A 37 2.35 -9.32 -2.38
CA GLY A 37 1.94 -10.46 -1.54
C GLY A 37 0.69 -11.23 -1.97
N GLY A 38 0.15 -10.96 -3.16
CA GLY A 38 -1.12 -11.55 -3.64
C GLY A 38 -2.35 -10.96 -2.96
N CYS A 39 -3.54 -11.43 -3.35
CA CYS A 39 -4.80 -11.00 -2.72
C CYS A 39 -4.86 -11.41 -1.24
N GLU A 40 -4.19 -12.51 -0.91
CA GLU A 40 -4.08 -13.06 0.44
C GLU A 40 -3.23 -12.20 1.38
N SER A 41 -2.54 -11.19 0.84
CA SER A 41 -1.87 -10.17 1.65
C SER A 41 -2.85 -9.32 2.47
N CYS A 42 -4.14 -9.32 2.13
CA CYS A 42 -5.19 -8.60 2.85
C CYS A 42 -6.44 -9.44 3.11
N HIS A 43 -6.79 -10.34 2.19
CA HIS A 43 -8.03 -11.09 2.22
C HIS A 43 -7.83 -12.56 2.60
N ALA A 44 -8.56 -13.03 3.60
CA ALA A 44 -8.54 -14.44 3.98
C ALA A 44 -9.07 -15.31 2.81
N ASP A 45 -8.25 -16.24 2.34
CA ASP A 45 -8.55 -17.07 1.15
C ASP A 45 -8.87 -16.25 -0.12
N GLY A 46 -8.40 -15.00 -0.19
CA GLY A 46 -8.63 -14.10 -1.32
C GLY A 46 -10.02 -13.45 -1.35
N GLU A 47 -10.83 -13.63 -0.31
CA GLU A 47 -12.18 -13.08 -0.20
C GLU A 47 -12.29 -12.02 0.91
N PRO A 48 -13.04 -10.93 0.70
CA PRO A 48 -13.21 -9.89 1.69
C PRO A 48 -14.01 -10.38 2.89
N SER A 49 -13.61 -9.96 4.09
CA SER A 49 -14.42 -10.20 5.29
C SER A 49 -15.71 -9.38 5.26
N ALA A 50 -16.74 -9.85 5.96
CA ALA A 50 -18.06 -9.22 5.94
C ALA A 50 -18.09 -7.85 6.64
N ASP A 51 -17.16 -7.60 7.56
CA ASP A 51 -17.11 -6.40 8.41
C ASP A 51 -15.81 -5.60 8.26
N LEU A 52 -14.92 -6.01 7.35
CA LEU A 52 -13.59 -5.43 7.11
C LEU A 52 -12.64 -5.49 8.32
N ALA A 53 -12.99 -6.20 9.39
CA ALA A 53 -12.17 -6.28 10.59
C ALA A 53 -10.87 -7.07 10.33
N HIS A 54 -10.92 -8.08 9.46
CA HIS A 54 -9.73 -8.83 9.05
C HIS A 54 -8.75 -7.94 8.29
N GLU A 55 -9.25 -7.25 7.26
CA GLU A 55 -8.45 -6.37 6.40
C GLU A 55 -7.81 -5.24 7.21
N ASN A 56 -8.57 -4.57 8.08
CA ASN A 56 -8.04 -3.50 8.94
C ASN A 56 -6.95 -4.02 9.90
N GLY A 57 -7.13 -5.22 10.45
CA GLY A 57 -6.09 -5.88 11.26
C GLY A 57 -4.80 -6.12 10.46
N THR A 58 -4.93 -6.57 9.21
CA THR A 58 -3.79 -6.80 8.33
C THR A 58 -3.04 -5.51 7.96
N CYS A 59 -3.75 -4.37 7.85
CA CYS A 59 -3.11 -3.06 7.73
C CYS A 59 -2.18 -2.79 8.92
N VAL A 60 -2.72 -2.95 10.13
CA VAL A 60 -2.01 -2.67 11.39
C VAL A 60 -0.83 -3.62 11.60
N ASP A 61 -0.95 -4.89 11.20
CA ASP A 61 0.12 -5.88 11.34
C ASP A 61 1.41 -5.47 10.59
N CYS A 62 1.27 -4.77 9.46
CA CYS A 62 2.40 -4.30 8.64
C CYS A 62 2.76 -2.82 8.85
N HIS A 63 1.76 -1.94 8.98
CA HIS A 63 1.95 -0.48 9.06
C HIS A 63 1.98 0.07 10.48
N GLY A 64 1.58 -0.73 11.48
CA GLY A 64 1.41 -0.27 12.86
C GLY A 64 0.06 0.41 13.10
N GLY A 65 -0.14 0.87 14.34
CA GLY A 65 -1.35 1.60 14.74
C GLY A 65 -1.32 3.06 14.27
N MET A 66 -2.51 3.67 14.16
CA MET A 66 -2.65 5.05 13.71
C MET A 66 -2.01 6.09 14.66
N ALA A 67 -1.90 5.79 15.96
CA ALA A 67 -1.20 6.66 16.92
C ALA A 67 0.27 6.92 16.58
N ASP A 68 0.92 5.98 15.91
CA ASP A 68 2.36 6.05 15.58
C ASP A 68 2.62 6.68 14.19
N MET A 69 1.57 7.13 13.50
CA MET A 69 1.63 7.68 12.15
C MET A 69 1.61 9.22 12.16
N ASP A 70 1.87 9.83 10.99
CA ASP A 70 1.76 11.28 10.82
C ASP A 70 0.30 11.75 10.88
N GLU A 71 0.07 13.01 11.25
CA GLU A 71 -1.25 13.63 11.14
C GLU A 71 -1.81 13.48 9.72
N PRO A 72 -3.09 13.08 9.59
CA PRO A 72 -4.15 13.17 10.59
C PRO A 72 -4.41 11.87 11.39
N HIS A 73 -3.64 10.81 11.17
CA HIS A 73 -3.97 9.46 11.64
C HIS A 73 -4.11 9.35 13.17
N PRO A 74 -3.25 9.94 14.02
CA PRO A 74 -3.37 9.78 15.46
C PRO A 74 -4.71 10.25 16.03
N THR A 75 -5.32 11.27 15.41
CA THR A 75 -6.63 11.80 15.82
C THR A 75 -7.79 10.85 15.50
N HIS A 76 -7.57 9.90 14.59
CA HIS A 76 -8.57 8.98 14.05
C HIS A 76 -8.44 7.55 14.63
N GLU A 77 -7.47 7.33 15.52
CA GLU A 77 -7.32 6.05 16.22
C GLU A 77 -8.61 5.63 16.94
N ASP A 78 -8.98 4.36 16.81
CA ASP A 78 -10.19 3.75 17.39
C ASP A 78 -11.54 4.39 16.98
N VAL A 79 -11.54 5.37 16.06
CA VAL A 79 -12.76 6.04 15.58
C VAL A 79 -13.15 5.57 14.17
N VAL A 80 -12.16 5.35 13.31
CA VAL A 80 -12.33 4.89 11.92
C VAL A 80 -11.37 3.76 11.62
N ASN A 81 -11.63 3.01 10.55
CA ASN A 81 -10.72 2.04 9.96
C ASN A 81 -9.90 2.67 8.84
N CYS A 82 -8.77 2.05 8.48
CA CYS A 82 -7.91 2.53 7.38
C CYS A 82 -8.69 2.71 6.07
N THR A 83 -9.60 1.78 5.79
CA THR A 83 -10.43 1.75 4.56
C THR A 83 -11.54 2.79 4.52
N ASP A 84 -11.82 3.47 5.63
CA ASP A 84 -12.82 4.56 5.63
C ASP A 84 -12.28 5.80 4.89
N CYS A 85 -10.97 5.90 4.68
CA CYS A 85 -10.34 6.93 3.84
C CYS A 85 -9.53 6.35 2.67
N HIS A 86 -8.87 5.21 2.87
CA HIS A 86 -8.09 4.54 1.82
C HIS A 86 -8.91 3.47 1.10
N GLU A 87 -9.65 3.88 0.07
CA GLU A 87 -10.45 2.98 -0.77
C GLU A 87 -9.55 2.14 -1.67
N MET A 88 -9.06 1.02 -1.15
CA MET A 88 -7.95 0.24 -1.73
C MET A 88 -8.14 -0.13 -3.21
N HIS A 89 -9.37 -0.42 -3.64
CA HIS A 89 -9.68 -0.84 -5.01
C HIS A 89 -10.05 0.31 -5.95
N GLU A 90 -10.10 1.55 -5.45
CA GLU A 90 -10.53 2.74 -6.21
C GLU A 90 -9.44 3.81 -6.26
N HIS A 91 -8.81 4.06 -5.11
CA HIS A 91 -7.75 5.04 -4.95
C HIS A 91 -6.41 4.53 -5.51
N THR A 92 -5.62 5.46 -6.03
CA THR A 92 -4.25 5.24 -6.48
C THR A 92 -3.23 5.62 -5.41
N ALA A 93 -2.00 5.13 -5.51
CA ALA A 93 -0.96 5.32 -4.49
C ALA A 93 -0.60 6.81 -4.23
N ASP A 94 -0.94 7.72 -5.14
CA ASP A 94 -0.83 9.17 -4.98
C ASP A 94 -2.09 9.86 -4.46
N THR A 95 -3.21 9.13 -4.31
CA THR A 95 -4.44 9.66 -3.72
C THR A 95 -4.21 9.94 -2.24
N LYS A 96 -4.01 11.22 -1.92
CA LYS A 96 -3.92 11.71 -0.55
C LYS A 96 -4.99 12.78 -0.33
N PRO A 97 -5.87 12.63 0.67
CA PRO A 97 -6.80 13.69 1.04
C PRO A 97 -6.04 14.98 1.37
N GLU A 98 -6.52 16.11 0.89
CA GLU A 98 -6.02 17.38 1.40
C GLU A 98 -6.52 17.52 2.85
N LEU A 99 -5.65 17.95 3.78
CA LEU A 99 -6.02 18.13 5.19
C LEU A 99 -6.79 19.45 5.36
N ASP A 100 -7.90 19.54 4.67
CA ASP A 100 -8.88 20.63 4.69
C ASP A 100 -10.25 20.02 4.94
N ALA A 101 -11.03 20.61 5.83
CA ALA A 101 -12.41 20.20 6.07
C ALA A 101 -13.31 20.37 4.83
N SER A 102 -12.87 21.12 3.82
CA SER A 102 -13.54 21.23 2.53
C SER A 102 -13.25 20.08 1.56
N ASP A 103 -12.25 19.24 1.84
CA ASP A 103 -12.03 17.98 1.12
C ASP A 103 -13.24 17.07 1.30
N GLU A 104 -13.69 16.44 0.22
CA GLU A 104 -14.92 15.63 0.20
C GLU A 104 -14.88 14.51 1.24
N LYS A 105 -13.73 13.84 1.40
CA LYS A 105 -13.59 12.74 2.37
C LYS A 105 -13.60 13.22 3.81
N CYS A 106 -13.08 14.42 4.07
CA CYS A 106 -13.19 15.03 5.38
C CYS A 106 -14.63 15.50 5.67
N ALA A 107 -15.31 16.07 4.67
CA ALA A 107 -16.67 16.59 4.78
C ALA A 107 -17.71 15.50 5.07
N ASP A 108 -17.46 14.25 4.65
CA ASP A 108 -18.31 13.09 4.95
C ASP A 108 -18.54 12.90 6.46
N CYS A 109 -17.59 13.34 7.30
CA CYS A 109 -17.65 13.20 8.75
C CYS A 109 -17.62 14.55 9.52
N HIS A 110 -17.01 15.61 8.97
CA HIS A 110 -16.60 16.79 9.76
C HIS A 110 -17.43 18.08 9.64
N GLY A 111 -18.50 18.14 8.84
CA GLY A 111 -19.59 19.14 8.95
C GLY A 111 -19.26 20.63 8.85
#